data_AF-A0A3L7SWG7-F1
#
_entry.id   AF-A0A3L7SWG7-F1
#
_cell.length_a   1.000
_cell.length_b   1.000
_cell.length_c   1.000
_cell.angle_alpha   90.00
_cell.angle_beta   90.00
_cell.angle_gamma   90.00
#
_symmetry.space_group_name_H-M   'P 1'
#
loop_
_entity.id
_entity.type
_entity.pdbx_description
1 polymer ?
#
loop_
_entity_poly.entity_id
_entity_poly.type
_entity_poly.pdbx_seq_one_letter_code
_entity_poly.pdbx_strand_id
1 'polypeptide(L)' 'MDPTALSKVFVTGATGYIGGRLAPRLVERGYRVRCLARSAAKLRARPWAASHSAEVEIVEGDAADEARLTIA' A
#
# COMPACT_ATOMS: atom_id res chain seq x y z
N MET A 1 16.14 17.79 4.79
CA MET A 1 14.75 17.28 4.73
C MET A 1 14.39 16.87 6.14
N ASP A 2 13.41 17.55 6.73
CA ASP A 2 12.95 17.30 8.10
C ASP A 2 12.31 15.90 8.20
N PRO A 3 12.87 14.98 9.02
CA PRO A 3 12.67 13.54 8.93
C PRO A 3 11.50 12.99 9.76
N THR A 4 10.31 13.61 9.80
CA THR A 4 9.13 12.93 10.40
C THR A 4 8.66 11.78 9.49
N ALA A 5 9.41 10.69 9.49
CA ALA A 5 9.10 9.33 9.07
C ALA A 5 8.10 9.23 7.92
N LEU A 6 8.54 9.51 6.68
CA LEU A 6 7.78 9.42 5.42
C LEU A 6 6.35 8.91 5.61
N SER A 7 5.42 9.87 5.74
CA SER A 7 4.04 9.69 6.18
C SER A 7 3.40 8.41 5.63
N LYS A 8 2.66 7.69 6.47
CA LYS A 8 1.96 6.47 6.06
C LYS A 8 0.99 6.79 4.92
N VAL A 9 1.17 6.14 3.77
CA VAL A 9 0.31 6.30 2.59
C VAL A 9 -0.64 5.11 2.50
N PHE A 10 -1.93 5.38 2.47
CA PHE A 10 -2.95 4.37 2.18
C PHE A 10 -3.27 4.37 0.69
N VAL A 11 -3.13 3.20 0.04
CA VAL A 11 -3.39 3.02 -1.38
C VAL A 11 -4.50 2.01 -1.58
N THR A 12 -5.64 2.47 -2.09
CA THR A 12 -6.66 1.59 -2.67
C THR A 12 -6.34 1.35 -4.14
N GLY A 13 -6.70 0.19 -4.68
CA GLY A 13 -6.48 -0.10 -6.10
C GLY A 13 -5.01 -0.27 -6.49
N ALA A 14 -4.14 -0.69 -5.56
CA ALA A 14 -2.72 -0.97 -5.82
C ALA A 14 -2.48 -2.10 -6.85
N THR A 15 -3.53 -2.87 -7.20
CA THR A 15 -3.49 -3.87 -8.29
C THR A 15 -3.91 -3.30 -9.66
N GLY A 16 -4.38 -2.05 -9.71
CA GLY A 16 -4.89 -1.38 -10.91
C GLY A 16 -3.83 -0.60 -11.68
N TYR A 17 -4.27 0.07 -12.76
CA TYR A 17 -3.40 0.77 -13.70
C TYR A 17 -2.52 1.83 -13.03
N ILE A 18 -3.11 2.76 -12.27
CA ILE A 18 -2.35 3.83 -11.61
C ILE A 18 -1.69 3.32 -10.33
N GLY A 19 -2.46 2.69 -9.45
CA GLY A 19 -1.98 2.21 -8.15
C GLY A 19 -0.79 1.25 -8.26
N GLY A 20 -0.80 0.33 -9.25
CA GLY A 20 0.28 -0.63 -9.47
C GLY A 20 1.61 -0.03 -9.90
N ARG A 21 1.62 1.22 -10.40
CA ARG A 21 2.84 1.98 -10.72
C ARG A 21 3.22 3.00 -9.66
N LEU A 22 2.24 3.48 -8.90
CA LEU A 22 2.44 4.40 -7.80
C LEU A 22 3.04 3.69 -6.57
N ALA A 23 2.45 2.57 -6.15
CA ALA A 23 2.87 1.81 -4.96
C ALA A 23 4.39 1.47 -4.95
N PRO A 24 4.99 0.87 -6.00
CA PRO A 24 6.42 0.60 -6.00
C PRO A 24 7.28 1.86 -5.88
N ARG A 25 6.87 2.99 -6.48
CA ARG A 25 7.61 4.27 -6.41
C ARG A 25 7.55 4.90 -5.02
N LEU A 26 6.44 4.72 -4.30
CA LEU A 26 6.31 5.16 -2.91
C LEU A 26 7.24 4.33 -2.01
N VAL A 27 7.22 3.00 -2.17
CA VAL A 27 8.10 2.09 -1.41
C VAL A 27 9.58 2.37 -1.68
N GLU A 28 9.96 2.54 -2.94
CA GLU A 28 11.34 2.86 -3.35
C GLU A 28 11.83 4.20 -2.75
N ARG A 29 10.92 5.17 -2.59
CA ARG A 29 11.20 6.45 -1.93
C ARG A 29 11.20 6.39 -0.41
N GLY A 30 10.91 5.23 0.19
CA GLY A 30 10.93 5.01 1.64
C GLY A 30 9.60 5.20 2.37
N TYR A 31 8.50 5.47 1.67
CA TYR A 31 7.20 5.69 2.32
C TYR A 31 6.64 4.38 2.89
N ARG A 32 6.07 4.43 4.11
CA ARG A 32 5.30 3.29 4.65
C ARG A 32 3.99 3.17 3.89
N VAL A 33 3.78 2.08 3.17
CA VAL A 33 2.60 1.92 2.30
C VAL A 33 1.67 0.86 2.86
N ARG A 34 0.41 1.25 3.11
CA ARG A 34 -0.68 0.30 3.40
C ARG A 34 -1.55 0.16 2.16
N CYS A 35 -1.60 -1.03 1.59
CA CYS A 35 -2.40 -1.32 0.41
C CYS A 35 -3.67 -2.09 0.78
N LEU A 36 -4.82 -1.61 0.29
CA LEU A 36 -6.06 -2.39 0.28
C LEU A 36 -6.27 -3.00 -1.11
N ALA A 37 -6.53 -4.30 -1.15
CA ALA A 37 -6.94 -4.97 -2.37
C ALA A 37 -7.97 -6.07 -2.09
N ARG A 38 -8.88 -6.29 -3.05
CA ARG A 38 -9.83 -7.41 -3.03
C ARG A 38 -9.16 -8.79 -3.11
N SER A 39 -7.87 -8.85 -3.45
CA SER A 39 -7.06 -10.06 -3.44
C SER A 39 -5.66 -9.69 -3.00
N ALA A 40 -5.33 -10.00 -1.75
CA ALA A 40 -4.01 -9.72 -1.19
C ALA A 40 -2.91 -10.53 -1.86
N ALA A 41 -3.23 -11.75 -2.34
CA ALA A 41 -2.30 -12.59 -3.08
C ALA A 41 -1.70 -11.89 -4.31
N LYS A 42 -2.49 -11.10 -5.05
CA LYS A 42 -2.03 -10.33 -6.22
C LYS A 42 -0.99 -9.26 -5.89
N LEU A 43 -1.02 -8.73 -4.67
CA LEU A 43 -0.03 -7.77 -4.17
C LEU A 43 1.18 -8.47 -3.57
N ARG A 44 0.99 -9.53 -2.78
CA ARG A 44 2.10 -10.30 -2.18
C ARG A 44 3.03 -10.92 -3.24
N ALA A 45 2.48 -11.27 -4.41
CA ALA A 45 3.27 -11.77 -5.54
C ALA A 45 4.10 -10.68 -6.27
N ARG A 46 4.03 -9.41 -5.86
CA ARG A 46 4.80 -8.32 -6.49
C ARG A 46 6.16 -8.16 -5.80
N PRO A 47 7.26 -7.99 -6.54
CA PRO A 47 8.61 -7.87 -5.96
C PRO A 47 8.74 -6.77 -4.90
N TRP A 48 8.06 -5.63 -5.09
CA TRP A 48 8.12 -4.50 -4.15
C TRP A 48 7.42 -4.77 -2.81
N ALA A 49 6.56 -5.80 -2.71
CA ALA A 49 5.88 -6.14 -1.47
C ALA A 49 6.83 -6.69 -0.39
N ALA A 50 8.00 -7.19 -0.80
CA ALA A 50 9.07 -7.65 0.09
C ALA A 50 10.28 -6.70 0.09
N SER A 51 10.09 -5.44 -0.31
CA SER A 51 11.18 -4.45 -0.35
C SER A 51 11.69 -4.14 1.06
N HIS A 52 13.00 -3.93 1.17
CA HIS A 52 13.64 -3.49 2.41
C HIS A 52 13.70 -1.97 2.53
N SER A 53 13.32 -1.24 1.48
CA SER A 53 13.36 0.24 1.45
C SER A 53 12.27 0.87 2.32
N ALA A 54 11.15 0.18 2.54
CA ALA A 54 10.05 0.66 3.37
C ALA A 54 9.14 -0.47 3.86
N GLU A 55 8.39 -0.19 4.92
CA GLU A 55 7.32 -1.07 5.42
C GLU A 55 6.14 -1.12 4.43
N VAL A 56 5.69 -2.34 4.10
CA VAL A 56 4.52 -2.58 3.27
C VAL A 56 3.50 -3.43 4.03
N GLU A 57 2.34 -2.84 4.29
CA GLU A 57 1.19 -3.53 4.88
C GLU A 57 0.17 -3.87 3.78
N ILE A 58 -0.23 -5.14 3.66
CA ILE A 58 -1.24 -5.58 2.68
C ILE A 58 -2.47 -6.07 3.42
N VAL A 59 -3.59 -5.39 3.18
CA VAL A 59 -4.91 -5.72 3.74
C VAL A 59 -5.80 -6.24 2.63
N GLU A 60 -6.45 -7.38 2.86
CA GLU A 60 -7.50 -7.87 1.97
C GLU A 60 -8.85 -7.24 2.36
N GLY A 61 -9.55 -6.66 1.38
CA GLY A 61 -10.86 -6.07 1.60
C GLY A 61 -11.36 -5.27 0.40
N ASP A 62 -12.58 -4.74 0.53
CA ASP A 62 -13.24 -3.90 -0.46
C ASP A 62 -13.35 -2.46 0.04
N ALA A 63 -13.05 -1.49 -0.82
CA ALA A 63 -13.18 -0.07 -0.49
C ALA A 63 -14.64 0.40 -0.51
N ALA A 64 -15.56 -0.38 -1.07
CA ALA A 64 -17.00 -0.12 -0.99
C ALA A 64 -17.63 -0.62 0.32
N ASP A 65 -16.90 -1.34 1.16
CA ASP A 65 -17.36 -1.81 2.47
C ASP A 65 -17.06 -0.77 3.55
N GLU A 66 -18.00 0.17 3.73
CA GLU A 66 -17.86 1.28 4.69
C GLU A 66 -17.64 0.80 6.13
N ALA A 67 -18.26 -0.32 6.52
CA ALA A 67 -18.12 -0.88 7.86
C ALA A 67 -16.68 -1.31 8.18
N ARG A 68 -15.84 -1.49 7.15
CA ARG A 68 -14.41 -1.81 7.28
C ARG A 68 -13.47 -0.63 7.06
N LEU A 69 -14.00 0.54 6.73
CA LEU A 69 -13.24 1.78 6.54
C LEU A 69 -13.41 2.72 7.73
N THR A 70 -13.15 2.22 8.93
CA THR A 70 -13.24 2.98 10.16
C THR A 70 -11.89 3.59 10.55
N ILE A 71 -11.94 4.64 11.37
CA ILE A 71 -10.75 5.15 12.08
C ILE A 71 -10.44 4.17 13.22
N ALA A 72 -9.17 3.84 13.41
CA ALA A 72 -8.68 3.06 14.54
C ALA A 72 -8.35 3.97 15.73
#